data_AF-J9W2X4-F1
#
_entry.id   AF-J9W2X4-F1
#
_cell.length_a   1.000
_cell.length_b   1.000
_cell.length_c   1.000
_cell.angle_alpha   90.00
_cell.angle_beta   90.00
_cell.angle_gamma   90.00
#
_symmetry.space_group_name_H-M   'P 1'
#
loop_
_entity.id
_entity.type
_entity.pdbx_description
1 polymer ?
#
loop_
_entity_poly.entity_id
_entity_poly.type
_entity_poly.pdbx_seq_one_letter_code
_entity_poly.pdbx_strand_id
1 'polypeptide(L)'
;MIDRFFNKKFIWKMIWVGIGTILACLLFLSVGFSTQLSPALVDQNDTPTQQVDTTTTPAYSPETNFHWSTKTVAYFITKQTNGHYRDVWMRAVKAWNAVGVVDLIPADDADRADVILSVKQSYHEGGGTVENITGGVVGYTSEEFGHVDGIPLFVHQNKSYLIIDSLKQAHYDSVNEQASVAMHELGHDLGLEHSDSPHSIMQQAAPTYLDSIPEVDAKHLAQLYAGVPRG
;
A
#
# COMPACT_ATOMS: atom_id res chain seq x y z
N MET A 1 -38.77 -10.92 66.38
CA MET A 1 -39.35 -11.58 65.18
C MET A 1 -38.59 -11.01 63.99
N ILE A 2 -38.21 -11.87 63.04
CA ILE A 2 -37.37 -11.60 61.84
C ILE A 2 -35.86 -11.70 62.10
N ASP A 3 -35.41 -12.92 62.35
CA ASP A 3 -34.09 -13.39 61.94
C ASP A 3 -34.29 -14.73 61.25
N ARG A 4 -34.20 -14.74 59.92
CA ARG A 4 -33.88 -15.90 59.05
C ARG A 4 -34.02 -15.44 57.60
N PHE A 5 -33.01 -14.73 57.12
CA PHE A 5 -31.90 -15.31 56.34
C PHE A 5 -32.37 -16.08 55.11
N PHE A 6 -32.40 -15.35 53.99
CA PHE A 6 -32.13 -15.89 52.68
C PHE A 6 -30.98 -16.90 52.76
N ASN A 7 -31.24 -18.12 52.32
CA ASN A 7 -30.27 -19.22 52.30
C ASN A 7 -29.00 -18.77 51.54
N LYS A 8 -27.81 -18.94 52.12
CA LYS A 8 -26.53 -18.63 51.43
C LYS A 8 -26.44 -19.30 50.05
N LYS A 9 -27.05 -20.48 49.87
CA LYS A 9 -27.15 -21.17 48.57
C LYS A 9 -28.09 -20.47 47.57
N PHE A 10 -29.10 -19.74 48.05
CA PHE A 10 -30.01 -18.94 47.23
C PHE A 10 -29.33 -17.65 46.75
N ILE A 11 -28.59 -16.98 47.64
CA ILE A 11 -27.81 -15.78 47.27
C ILE A 11 -26.72 -16.12 46.26
N TRP A 12 -26.01 -17.25 46.44
CA TRP A 12 -25.01 -17.71 45.46
C TRP A 12 -25.63 -18.06 44.10
N LYS A 13 -26.81 -18.70 44.06
CA LYS A 13 -27.52 -18.98 42.80
C LYS A 13 -27.93 -17.69 42.05
N MET A 14 -28.36 -16.66 42.77
CA MET A 14 -28.73 -15.37 42.17
C MET A 14 -27.50 -14.64 41.59
N ILE A 15 -26.33 -14.76 42.22
CA ILE A 15 -25.07 -14.19 41.71
C ILE A 15 -24.63 -14.90 40.41
N TRP A 16 -24.72 -16.23 40.32
CA TRP A 16 -24.40 -16.96 39.08
C TRP A 16 -25.40 -16.69 37.94
N VAL A 17 -26.69 -16.51 38.25
CA VAL A 17 -27.71 -16.14 37.25
C VAL A 17 -27.50 -14.71 36.74
N GLY A 18 -27.05 -13.78 37.60
CA GLY A 18 -26.71 -12.40 37.22
C GLY A 18 -25.44 -12.31 36.37
N ILE A 19 -24.39 -13.08 36.70
CA ILE A 19 -23.16 -13.13 35.89
C ILE A 19 -23.42 -13.78 34.52
N GLY A 20 -24.27 -14.83 34.47
CA GLY A 20 -24.65 -15.48 33.22
C GLY A 20 -25.47 -14.60 32.28
N THR A 21 -26.36 -13.75 32.82
CA THR A 21 -27.15 -12.80 32.02
C THR A 21 -26.33 -11.59 31.54
N ILE A 22 -25.36 -11.11 32.31
CA ILE A 22 -24.44 -10.05 31.88
C ILE A 22 -23.49 -10.55 30.77
N LEU A 23 -22.98 -11.78 30.87
CA LEU A 23 -22.16 -12.40 29.82
C LEU A 23 -22.94 -12.66 28.53
N ALA A 24 -24.22 -13.07 28.62
CA ALA A 24 -25.09 -13.23 27.45
C ALA A 24 -25.39 -11.88 26.77
N CYS A 25 -25.63 -10.80 27.53
CA CYS A 25 -25.84 -9.46 26.97
C CYS A 25 -24.56 -8.86 26.36
N LEU A 26 -23.37 -9.14 26.90
CA LEU A 26 -22.09 -8.75 26.30
C LEU A 26 -21.80 -9.52 25.00
N LEU A 27 -22.21 -10.80 24.91
CA LEU A 27 -22.18 -11.56 23.66
C LEU A 27 -23.13 -10.98 22.62
N PHE A 28 -24.35 -10.54 22.98
CA PHE A 28 -25.27 -9.90 22.04
C PHE A 28 -24.87 -8.48 21.62
N LEU A 29 -24.13 -7.73 22.46
CA LEU A 29 -23.53 -6.44 22.06
C LEU A 29 -22.30 -6.61 21.15
N SER A 30 -21.66 -7.79 21.15
CA SER A 30 -20.58 -8.12 20.20
C SER A 30 -21.08 -8.59 18.82
N VAL A 31 -22.38 -8.87 18.65
CA VAL A 31 -22.97 -9.20 17.32
C VAL A 31 -23.62 -7.97 16.65
N GLY A 32 -23.69 -6.83 17.35
CA GLY A 32 -24.46 -5.65 16.91
C GLY A 32 -23.65 -4.45 16.38
N PHE A 33 -22.31 -4.49 16.47
CA PHE A 33 -21.44 -3.43 15.93
C PHE A 33 -20.35 -4.05 15.06
N SER A 34 -20.78 -4.73 13.99
CA SER A 34 -19.96 -4.93 12.79
C SER A 34 -20.57 -4.07 11.70
N THR A 35 -20.39 -2.75 11.80
CA THR A 35 -20.50 -1.89 10.63
C THR A 35 -19.40 -2.30 9.68
N GLN A 36 -19.84 -2.76 8.51
CA GLN A 36 -19.07 -3.20 7.36
C GLN A 36 -17.76 -2.42 7.15
N LEU A 37 -16.65 -3.06 7.50
CA LEU A 37 -15.51 -3.10 6.61
C LEU A 37 -15.37 -4.57 6.26
N SER A 38 -15.84 -4.94 5.08
CA SER A 38 -15.48 -6.25 4.54
C SER A 38 -13.96 -6.29 4.49
N PRO A 39 -13.27 -7.18 5.24
CA PRO A 39 -11.92 -7.53 4.83
C PRO A 39 -12.05 -8.00 3.37
N ALA A 40 -11.22 -7.48 2.48
CA ALA A 40 -11.11 -8.02 1.13
C ALA A 40 -10.99 -9.54 1.30
N LEU A 41 -12.04 -10.27 0.91
CA LEU A 41 -11.98 -11.71 0.88
C LEU A 41 -10.94 -12.01 -0.17
N VAL A 42 -9.75 -12.42 0.28
CA VAL A 42 -8.75 -13.04 -0.58
C VAL A 42 -9.44 -14.27 -1.15
N ASP A 43 -9.92 -14.16 -2.39
CA ASP A 43 -10.43 -15.29 -3.15
C ASP A 43 -9.28 -16.31 -3.21
N GLN A 44 -9.50 -17.52 -2.69
CA GLN A 44 -8.50 -18.60 -2.66
C GLN A 44 -8.24 -19.20 -4.06
N ASN A 45 -8.71 -18.55 -5.13
CA ASN A 45 -8.26 -18.85 -6.46
C ASN A 45 -6.98 -18.05 -6.75
N ASP A 46 -5.84 -18.74 -6.82
CA ASP A 46 -4.54 -18.24 -7.30
C ASP A 46 -4.55 -17.84 -8.80
N THR A 47 -5.68 -17.36 -9.33
CA THR A 47 -5.80 -16.81 -10.68
C THR A 47 -6.18 -15.34 -10.55
N PRO A 48 -5.25 -14.41 -10.84
CA PRO A 48 -5.50 -12.98 -10.82
C PRO A 48 -6.68 -12.63 -11.73
N THR A 49 -7.82 -12.26 -11.14
CA THR A 49 -8.98 -11.82 -11.91
C THR A 49 -8.80 -10.33 -12.18
N GLN A 50 -8.36 -9.98 -13.40
CA GLN A 50 -8.42 -8.59 -13.87
C GLN A 50 -9.88 -8.19 -14.03
N GLN A 51 -10.39 -7.38 -13.11
CA GLN A 51 -11.67 -6.71 -13.26
C GLN A 51 -11.40 -5.28 -13.77
N VAL A 52 -11.77 -5.03 -15.02
CA VAL A 52 -11.55 -3.73 -15.67
C VAL A 52 -12.50 -2.70 -15.06
N ASP A 53 -11.95 -1.67 -14.43
CA ASP A 53 -12.70 -0.49 -14.01
C ASP A 53 -13.18 0.26 -15.27
N THR A 54 -14.50 0.47 -15.36
CA THR A 54 -15.15 1.16 -16.49
C THR A 54 -15.38 2.64 -16.22
N THR A 55 -14.99 3.15 -15.05
CA THR A 55 -14.99 4.60 -14.81
C THR A 55 -13.91 5.27 -15.66
N THR A 56 -14.28 6.36 -16.34
CA THR A 56 -13.40 7.06 -17.28
C THR A 56 -12.30 7.87 -16.58
N THR A 57 -12.44 8.08 -15.28
CA THR A 57 -11.48 8.77 -14.42
C THR A 57 -11.63 8.19 -13.01
N PRO A 58 -10.75 7.30 -12.56
CA PRO A 58 -10.63 6.97 -11.12
C PRO A 58 -10.41 8.25 -10.31
N ALA A 59 -11.11 8.37 -9.18
CA ALA A 59 -10.85 9.47 -8.25
C ALA A 59 -9.49 9.22 -7.58
N TYR A 60 -8.52 10.09 -7.85
CA TYR A 60 -7.22 10.11 -7.18
C TYR A 60 -7.23 11.20 -6.10
N SER A 61 -6.53 10.96 -4.99
CA SER A 61 -6.45 11.87 -3.84
C SER A 61 -4.98 12.23 -3.57
N PRO A 62 -4.60 13.51 -3.39
CA PRO A 62 -5.02 14.74 -4.07
C PRO A 62 -4.29 14.97 -5.42
N GLU A 63 -4.93 15.67 -6.37
CA GLU A 63 -4.44 15.89 -7.75
C GLU A 63 -3.30 16.93 -7.85
N THR A 64 -2.05 16.53 -7.61
CA THR A 64 -0.90 17.44 -7.71
C THR A 64 -0.32 17.52 -9.14
N ASN A 65 -0.59 16.52 -9.99
CA ASN A 65 -0.12 16.39 -11.38
C ASN A 65 1.40 16.56 -11.56
N PHE A 66 2.21 16.34 -10.51
CA PHE A 66 3.66 16.35 -10.64
C PHE A 66 4.13 15.17 -11.48
N HIS A 67 5.08 15.41 -12.39
CA HIS A 67 5.66 14.37 -13.24
C HIS A 67 7.10 14.70 -13.65
N TRP A 68 7.79 13.76 -14.27
CA TRP A 68 9.12 14.01 -14.85
C TRP A 68 9.02 14.85 -16.13
N SER A 69 10.01 15.70 -16.37
CA SER A 69 10.07 16.56 -17.56
C SER A 69 10.19 15.80 -18.88
N THR A 70 10.61 14.53 -18.84
CA THR A 70 10.66 13.63 -19.99
C THR A 70 10.06 12.26 -19.62
N LYS A 71 9.70 11.48 -20.64
CA LYS A 71 9.23 10.09 -20.49
C LYS A 71 10.34 9.09 -20.19
N THR A 72 11.60 9.47 -20.32
CA THR A 72 12.74 8.63 -19.98
C THR A 72 13.13 8.92 -18.54
N VAL A 73 12.98 7.93 -17.66
CA VAL A 73 13.19 8.07 -16.22
C VAL A 73 14.28 7.11 -15.79
N ALA A 74 15.42 7.64 -15.35
CA ALA A 74 16.55 6.84 -14.91
C ALA A 74 16.34 6.34 -13.48
N TYR A 75 16.47 5.04 -13.23
CA TYR A 75 16.37 4.46 -11.88
C TYR A 75 17.68 3.82 -11.44
N PHE A 76 17.94 3.85 -10.13
CA PHE A 76 19.06 3.13 -9.52
C PHE A 76 18.59 2.33 -8.31
N ILE A 77 18.71 0.99 -8.40
CA ILE A 77 18.51 0.10 -7.25
C ILE A 77 19.81 0.05 -6.45
N THR A 78 19.75 0.55 -5.23
CA THR A 78 20.93 0.76 -4.38
C THR A 78 21.74 -0.52 -4.14
N LYS A 79 23.05 -0.37 -3.86
CA LYS A 79 23.97 -1.50 -3.66
C LYS A 79 23.65 -2.31 -2.40
N GLN A 80 23.09 -1.69 -1.38
CA GLN A 80 22.64 -2.35 -0.15
C GLN A 80 21.38 -3.21 -0.33
N THR A 81 20.64 -3.02 -1.43
CA THR A 81 19.47 -3.83 -1.74
C THR A 81 19.91 -5.22 -2.18
N ASN A 82 19.55 -6.22 -1.36
CA ASN A 82 19.91 -7.61 -1.59
C ASN A 82 19.20 -8.19 -2.84
N GLY A 83 19.67 -9.36 -3.32
CA GLY A 83 19.18 -9.96 -4.56
C GLY A 83 17.67 -10.19 -4.59
N HIS A 84 17.08 -10.63 -3.48
CA HIS A 84 15.64 -10.86 -3.36
C HIS A 84 14.84 -9.59 -3.64
N TYR A 85 15.14 -8.48 -2.97
CA TYR A 85 14.42 -7.21 -3.18
C TYR A 85 14.81 -6.49 -4.47
N ARG A 86 15.98 -6.81 -5.03
CA ARG A 86 16.31 -6.39 -6.40
C ARG A 86 15.36 -7.02 -7.40
N ASP A 87 15.05 -8.31 -7.25
CA ASP A 87 14.08 -9.02 -8.09
C ASP A 87 12.65 -8.49 -7.91
N VAL A 88 12.30 -8.01 -6.70
CA VAL A 88 11.04 -7.31 -6.42
C VAL A 88 10.97 -6.00 -7.23
N TRP A 89 11.94 -5.11 -7.07
CA TRP A 89 11.97 -3.83 -7.79
C TRP A 89 12.04 -4.01 -9.31
N MET A 90 12.81 -4.98 -9.81
CA MET A 90 12.87 -5.27 -11.24
C MET A 90 11.54 -5.74 -11.83
N ARG A 91 10.71 -6.46 -11.06
CA ARG A 91 9.35 -6.81 -11.49
C ARG A 91 8.47 -5.57 -11.60
N ALA A 92 8.54 -4.66 -10.64
CA ALA A 92 7.79 -3.40 -10.68
C ALA A 92 8.20 -2.53 -11.88
N VAL A 93 9.51 -2.36 -12.11
CA VAL A 93 10.04 -1.66 -13.29
C VAL A 93 9.54 -2.29 -14.59
N LYS A 94 9.57 -3.63 -14.70
CA LYS A 94 9.07 -4.34 -15.88
C LYS A 94 7.57 -4.11 -16.08
N ALA A 95 6.78 -4.11 -15.02
CA ALA A 95 5.34 -3.90 -15.09
C ALA A 95 5.02 -2.48 -15.59
N TRP A 96 5.66 -1.45 -15.04
CA TRP A 96 5.50 -0.07 -15.50
C TRP A 96 5.98 0.15 -16.93
N ASN A 97 7.13 -0.42 -17.31
CA ASN A 97 7.61 -0.34 -18.70
C ASN A 97 6.67 -1.05 -19.69
N ALA A 98 5.98 -2.12 -19.28
CA ALA A 98 5.02 -2.82 -20.13
C ALA A 98 3.78 -1.97 -20.46
N VAL A 99 3.50 -0.91 -19.69
CA VAL A 99 2.44 0.08 -19.99
C VAL A 99 2.79 0.91 -21.23
N GLY A 100 4.07 1.16 -21.49
CA GLY A 100 4.55 1.88 -22.69
C GLY A 100 4.36 3.40 -22.67
N VAL A 101 4.04 3.99 -21.51
CA VAL A 101 3.88 5.45 -21.34
C VAL A 101 5.22 6.13 -21.03
N VAL A 102 6.03 5.50 -20.17
CA VAL A 102 7.38 5.93 -19.77
C VAL A 102 8.39 4.83 -20.06
N ASP A 103 9.66 5.21 -20.14
CA ASP A 103 10.81 4.33 -20.32
C ASP A 103 11.69 4.43 -19.06
N LEU A 104 11.51 3.48 -18.13
CA LEU A 104 12.38 3.32 -16.96
C LEU A 104 13.69 2.63 -17.36
N ILE A 105 14.79 3.34 -17.27
CA ILE A 105 16.13 2.86 -17.66
C ILE A 105 17.09 2.80 -16.47
N PRO A 106 17.97 1.79 -16.38
CA PRO A 106 18.93 1.73 -15.30
C PRO A 106 19.99 2.83 -15.43
N ALA A 107 20.31 3.51 -14.33
CA ALA A 107 21.50 4.34 -14.18
C ALA A 107 22.66 3.50 -13.60
N ASP A 108 23.93 3.84 -13.93
CA ASP A 108 25.05 3.06 -13.37
C ASP A 108 25.38 3.44 -11.91
N ASP A 109 24.93 4.61 -11.45
CA ASP A 109 25.11 5.11 -10.10
C ASP A 109 23.94 5.99 -9.65
N ALA A 110 23.91 6.28 -8.35
CA ALA A 110 22.85 7.07 -7.75
C ALA A 110 22.83 8.50 -8.28
N ASP A 111 23.97 9.15 -8.55
CA ASP A 111 24.02 10.56 -8.92
C ASP A 111 23.41 10.84 -10.31
N ARG A 112 23.25 9.81 -11.13
CA ARG A 112 22.64 9.86 -12.47
C ARG A 112 21.21 9.33 -12.55
N ALA A 113 20.61 8.97 -11.43
CA ALA A 113 19.24 8.50 -11.40
C ALA A 113 18.26 9.65 -11.14
N ASP A 114 17.06 9.55 -11.68
CA ASP A 114 15.89 10.33 -11.28
C ASP A 114 15.20 9.67 -10.07
N VAL A 115 15.21 8.33 -10.02
CA VAL A 115 14.55 7.53 -8.98
C VAL A 115 15.55 6.61 -8.27
N ILE A 116 15.60 6.68 -6.95
CA ILE A 116 16.39 5.76 -6.11
C ILE A 116 15.46 4.71 -5.48
N LEU A 117 15.73 3.44 -5.78
CA LEU A 117 14.97 2.30 -5.28
C LEU A 117 15.78 1.54 -4.22
N SER A 118 15.22 1.36 -3.03
CA SER A 118 15.94 0.73 -1.91
C SER A 118 15.01 -0.07 -0.99
N VAL A 119 15.59 -0.64 0.05
CA VAL A 119 14.89 -1.24 1.18
C VAL A 119 15.35 -0.60 2.48
N LYS A 120 14.50 -0.65 3.50
CA LYS A 120 14.85 -0.39 4.90
C LYS A 120 14.42 -1.55 5.77
N GLN A 121 15.15 -1.78 6.86
CA GLN A 121 14.78 -2.83 7.81
C GLN A 121 13.47 -2.48 8.51
N SER A 122 13.39 -1.25 9.04
CA SER A 122 12.24 -0.65 9.71
C SER A 122 11.99 0.76 9.19
N TYR A 123 10.76 1.27 9.35
CA TYR A 123 10.40 2.62 8.93
C TYR A 123 11.03 3.70 9.84
N HIS A 124 11.10 3.46 11.15
CA HIS A 124 11.89 4.28 12.09
C HIS A 124 13.33 3.77 12.22
N GLU A 125 14.33 4.60 11.89
CA GLU A 125 15.73 4.34 12.20
C GLU A 125 16.04 4.78 13.65
N GLY A 126 16.48 3.86 14.53
CA GLY A 126 16.97 4.22 15.88
C GLY A 126 16.38 3.50 17.09
N GLY A 127 16.02 2.21 16.99
CA GLY A 127 15.73 1.40 18.19
C GLY A 127 14.41 1.74 18.87
N GLY A 128 13.30 1.63 18.13
CA GLY A 128 11.95 1.50 18.69
C GLY A 128 11.42 0.12 18.34
N THR A 129 10.86 -0.59 19.32
CA THR A 129 10.25 -1.91 19.16
C THR A 129 9.22 -1.92 18.04
N VAL A 130 9.35 -2.91 17.15
CA VAL A 130 8.30 -3.55 16.32
C VAL A 130 7.02 -2.71 16.21
N GLU A 131 6.78 -2.14 15.04
CA GLU A 131 5.54 -1.45 14.71
C GLU A 131 4.34 -2.41 14.87
N ASN A 132 3.74 -2.43 16.05
CA ASN A 132 2.38 -2.94 16.23
C ASN A 132 1.46 -2.05 15.40
N ILE A 133 1.05 -2.45 14.19
CA ILE A 133 -0.07 -1.72 13.57
C ILE A 133 -0.97 -2.58 12.70
N THR A 134 -2.20 -2.72 13.18
CA THR A 134 -3.40 -2.44 12.40
C THR A 134 -3.21 -1.09 11.67
N GLY A 135 -2.71 -1.08 10.43
CA GLY A 135 -2.42 0.12 9.63
C GLY A 135 -0.93 0.42 9.34
N GLY A 136 -0.07 -0.61 9.27
CA GLY A 136 1.38 -0.45 9.09
C GLY A 136 1.81 0.01 7.69
N VAL A 137 2.90 0.79 7.63
CA VAL A 137 3.52 1.27 6.39
C VAL A 137 4.44 0.16 5.84
N VAL A 138 4.07 -0.42 4.69
CA VAL A 138 4.84 -1.50 4.03
C VAL A 138 5.86 -0.99 3.00
N GLY A 139 5.65 0.22 2.52
CA GLY A 139 6.53 0.98 1.65
C GLY A 139 6.27 2.47 1.80
N TYR A 140 7.21 3.29 1.35
CA TYR A 140 6.96 4.72 1.20
C TYR A 140 7.85 5.32 0.13
N THR A 141 7.35 6.41 -0.45
CA THR A 141 8.02 7.22 -1.46
C THR A 141 8.23 8.63 -0.92
N SER A 142 9.41 9.20 -1.16
CA SER A 142 9.73 10.60 -0.87
C SER A 142 9.98 11.31 -2.19
N GLU A 143 9.18 12.33 -2.46
CA GLU A 143 9.22 13.08 -3.71
C GLU A 143 9.73 14.50 -3.48
N GLU A 144 10.44 15.03 -4.47
CA GLU A 144 10.90 16.42 -4.45
C GLU A 144 10.35 17.14 -5.67
N PHE A 145 9.39 18.03 -5.44
CA PHE A 145 8.60 18.66 -6.49
C PHE A 145 8.64 20.20 -6.45
N GLY A 146 8.38 20.81 -7.61
CA GLY A 146 8.36 22.26 -7.78
C GLY A 146 7.68 22.68 -9.08
N HIS A 147 7.40 23.97 -9.23
CA HIS A 147 6.84 24.51 -10.46
C HIS A 147 7.95 25.14 -11.31
N VAL A 148 8.23 24.56 -12.47
CA VAL A 148 9.20 25.08 -13.45
C VAL A 148 8.42 25.69 -14.61
N ASP A 149 8.53 27.02 -14.79
CA ASP A 149 7.75 27.77 -15.78
C ASP A 149 6.22 27.52 -15.68
N GLY A 150 5.73 27.28 -14.46
CA GLY A 150 4.32 26.99 -14.17
C GLY A 150 3.90 25.53 -14.39
N ILE A 151 4.82 24.67 -14.81
CA ILE A 151 4.59 23.23 -14.97
C ILE A 151 4.94 22.51 -13.65
N PRO A 152 4.03 21.71 -13.05
CA PRO A 152 4.33 20.93 -11.86
C PRO A 152 5.26 19.77 -12.22
N LEU A 153 6.54 19.86 -11.84
CA LEU A 153 7.55 18.83 -12.11
C LEU A 153 8.18 18.28 -10.83
N PHE A 154 8.66 17.04 -10.91
CA PHE A 154 9.72 16.57 -10.04
C PHE A 154 11.02 17.33 -10.37
N VAL A 155 11.71 17.83 -9.34
CA VAL A 155 12.88 18.72 -9.49
C VAL A 155 14.17 18.12 -8.95
N HIS A 156 14.07 17.08 -8.12
CA HIS A 156 15.19 16.29 -7.60
C HIS A 156 14.84 14.81 -7.58
N GLN A 157 15.73 13.99 -7.01
CA GLN A 157 15.57 12.54 -7.02
C GLN A 157 14.43 12.10 -6.11
N ASN A 158 13.48 11.35 -6.66
CA ASN A 158 12.51 10.64 -5.84
C ASN A 158 13.16 9.38 -5.24
N LYS A 159 12.71 8.98 -4.05
CA LYS A 159 13.29 7.86 -3.30
C LYS A 159 12.22 6.96 -2.72
N SER A 160 12.27 5.70 -3.10
CA SER A 160 11.29 4.69 -2.70
C SER A 160 11.92 3.56 -1.90
N TYR A 161 11.22 3.16 -0.85
CA TYR A 161 11.69 2.16 0.10
C TYR A 161 10.61 1.13 0.39
N LEU A 162 10.98 -0.14 0.29
CA LEU A 162 10.22 -1.23 0.92
C LEU A 162 10.66 -1.42 2.37
N ILE A 163 9.72 -1.63 3.28
CA ILE A 163 9.99 -1.85 4.70
C ILE A 163 9.94 -3.35 5.01
N ILE A 164 11.12 -3.95 5.19
CA ILE A 164 11.28 -5.41 5.29
C ILE A 164 10.46 -6.01 6.43
N ASP A 165 10.52 -5.42 7.63
CA ASP A 165 9.81 -5.96 8.79
C ASP A 165 8.29 -5.83 8.65
N SER A 166 7.81 -4.71 8.09
CA SER A 166 6.39 -4.48 7.83
C SER A 166 5.85 -5.45 6.78
N LEU A 167 6.59 -5.69 5.68
CA LEU A 167 6.21 -6.67 4.65
C LEU A 167 6.05 -8.08 5.25
N LYS A 168 6.98 -8.50 6.12
CA LYS A 168 6.89 -9.79 6.82
C LYS A 168 5.71 -9.86 7.78
N GLN A 169 5.49 -8.79 8.56
CA GLN A 169 4.38 -8.73 9.51
C GLN A 169 3.02 -8.73 8.81
N ALA A 170 2.94 -8.13 7.61
CA ALA A 170 1.76 -8.13 6.77
C ALA A 170 1.66 -9.36 5.84
N HIS A 171 2.55 -10.36 6.00
CA HIS A 171 2.52 -11.63 5.26
C HIS A 171 2.71 -11.52 3.74
N TYR A 172 3.49 -10.54 3.28
CA TYR A 172 3.99 -10.52 1.90
C TYR A 172 5.18 -11.46 1.78
N ASP A 173 4.92 -12.75 1.56
CA ASP A 173 5.92 -13.81 1.68
C ASP A 173 6.66 -14.11 0.36
N SER A 174 6.07 -13.74 -0.77
CA SER A 174 6.63 -13.99 -2.10
C SER A 174 7.12 -12.72 -2.79
N VAL A 175 7.97 -12.92 -3.82
CA VAL A 175 8.50 -11.82 -4.63
C VAL A 175 7.39 -11.11 -5.42
N ASN A 176 6.32 -11.81 -5.82
CA ASN A 176 5.23 -11.21 -6.57
C ASN A 176 4.35 -10.33 -5.67
N GLU A 177 4.01 -10.80 -4.48
CA GLU A 177 3.23 -10.01 -3.51
C GLU A 177 3.99 -8.74 -3.12
N GLN A 178 5.29 -8.86 -2.82
CA GLN A 178 6.14 -7.70 -2.53
C GLN A 178 6.31 -6.78 -3.74
N ALA A 179 6.25 -7.32 -4.97
CA ALA A 179 6.30 -6.52 -6.18
C ALA A 179 5.05 -5.66 -6.36
N SER A 180 3.88 -6.06 -5.84
CA SER A 180 2.69 -5.20 -5.83
C SER A 180 2.92 -3.93 -5.01
N VAL A 181 3.56 -4.04 -3.84
CA VAL A 181 3.97 -2.86 -3.04
C VAL A 181 5.00 -2.02 -3.80
N ALA A 182 6.01 -2.65 -4.41
CA ALA A 182 6.98 -1.92 -5.21
C ALA A 182 6.37 -1.23 -6.44
N MET A 183 5.34 -1.81 -7.08
CA MET A 183 4.60 -1.17 -8.17
C MET A 183 3.84 0.07 -7.67
N HIS A 184 3.26 0.01 -6.48
CA HIS A 184 2.60 1.15 -5.83
C HIS A 184 3.58 2.30 -5.59
N GLU A 185 4.70 2.04 -4.90
CA GLU A 185 5.71 3.07 -4.62
C GLU A 185 6.31 3.66 -5.92
N LEU A 186 6.61 2.81 -6.90
CA LEU A 186 7.10 3.27 -8.20
C LEU A 186 6.02 4.04 -8.98
N GLY A 187 4.74 3.87 -8.67
CA GLY A 187 3.66 4.70 -9.20
C GLY A 187 3.74 6.13 -8.67
N HIS A 188 4.03 6.32 -7.39
CA HIS A 188 4.34 7.64 -6.82
C HIS A 188 5.58 8.26 -7.47
N ASP A 189 6.66 7.49 -7.61
CA ASP A 189 7.86 7.95 -8.33
C ASP A 189 7.57 8.44 -9.76
N LEU A 190 6.46 7.99 -10.37
CA LEU A 190 6.00 8.41 -11.69
C LEU A 190 4.95 9.54 -11.66
N GLY A 191 4.45 9.93 -10.50
CA GLY A 191 3.50 11.01 -10.31
C GLY A 191 2.04 10.57 -10.10
N LEU A 192 1.80 9.27 -9.91
CA LEU A 192 0.47 8.80 -9.55
C LEU A 192 0.25 8.94 -8.06
N GLU A 193 -0.90 9.49 -7.70
CA GLU A 193 -1.34 9.64 -6.32
C GLU A 193 -2.16 8.42 -5.89
N HIS A 194 -2.65 8.38 -4.66
CA HIS A 194 -3.54 7.30 -4.24
C HIS A 194 -4.84 7.29 -5.04
N SER A 195 -5.33 6.11 -5.40
CA SER A 195 -6.63 5.92 -6.05
C SER A 195 -7.67 5.43 -5.05
N ASP A 196 -8.90 5.94 -5.18
CA ASP A 196 -10.08 5.41 -4.50
C ASP A 196 -10.61 4.12 -5.16
N SER A 197 -10.10 3.75 -6.35
CA SER A 197 -10.51 2.52 -7.03
C SER A 197 -9.93 1.28 -6.36
N PRO A 198 -10.75 0.28 -5.96
CA PRO A 198 -10.27 -0.97 -5.37
C PRO A 198 -9.51 -1.87 -6.37
N HIS A 199 -9.49 -1.49 -7.65
CA HIS A 199 -8.79 -2.20 -8.72
C HIS A 199 -7.48 -1.52 -9.12
N SER A 200 -7.13 -0.41 -8.48
CA SER A 200 -5.90 0.33 -8.73
C SER A 200 -4.75 -0.24 -7.90
N ILE A 201 -3.55 -0.31 -8.50
CA ILE A 201 -2.33 -0.60 -7.75
C ILE A 201 -2.01 0.54 -6.77
N MET A 202 -2.51 1.74 -7.02
CA MET A 202 -2.38 2.94 -6.19
C MET A 202 -3.40 3.02 -5.06
N GLN A 203 -4.15 1.94 -4.78
CA GLN A 203 -5.02 1.91 -3.61
C GLN A 203 -4.20 2.01 -2.32
N GLN A 204 -4.54 2.97 -1.44
CA GLN A 204 -3.83 3.19 -0.17
C GLN A 204 -3.92 1.98 0.78
N ALA A 205 -5.08 1.31 0.83
CA ALA A 205 -5.25 0.09 1.60
C ALA A 205 -4.61 -1.05 0.81
N ALA A 206 -3.38 -1.43 1.18
CA ALA A 206 -2.64 -2.63 0.78
C ALA A 206 -3.09 -3.26 -0.57
N PRO A 207 -2.32 -3.05 -1.67
CA PRO A 207 -2.77 -3.42 -3.00
C PRO A 207 -3.15 -4.91 -3.06
N THR A 208 -4.30 -5.18 -3.69
CA THR A 208 -4.64 -6.52 -4.18
C THR A 208 -3.44 -7.04 -4.96
N TYR A 209 -3.10 -8.33 -4.81
CA TYR A 209 -1.98 -8.92 -5.52
C TYR A 209 -2.15 -8.80 -7.03
N LEU A 210 -1.21 -8.10 -7.67
CA LEU A 210 -1.26 -7.77 -9.09
C LEU A 210 0.09 -8.06 -9.73
N ASP A 211 0.05 -8.87 -10.79
CA ASP A 211 1.23 -9.21 -11.61
C ASP A 211 1.51 -8.18 -12.72
N SER A 212 0.61 -7.22 -12.91
CA SER A 212 0.67 -6.19 -13.95
C SER A 212 -0.01 -4.91 -13.49
N ILE A 213 0.39 -3.77 -14.06
CA ILE A 213 -0.27 -2.49 -13.83
C ILE A 213 -1.72 -2.54 -14.34
N PRO A 214 -2.73 -2.28 -13.49
CA PRO A 214 -4.12 -2.21 -13.92
C PRO A 214 -4.37 -1.15 -14.99
N GLU A 215 -5.37 -1.38 -15.84
CA GLU A 215 -5.72 -0.46 -16.93
C GLU A 215 -6.09 0.94 -16.41
N VAL A 216 -6.68 1.01 -15.22
CA VAL A 216 -7.05 2.26 -14.54
C VAL A 216 -5.83 3.15 -14.28
N ASP A 217 -4.74 2.56 -13.78
CA ASP A 217 -3.48 3.28 -13.51
C ASP A 217 -2.72 3.58 -14.79
N ALA A 218 -2.72 2.64 -15.75
CA ALA A 218 -2.11 2.84 -17.07
C ALA A 218 -2.72 4.03 -17.82
N LYS A 219 -4.05 4.19 -17.79
CA LYS A 219 -4.75 5.32 -18.41
C LYS A 219 -4.42 6.63 -17.72
N HIS A 220 -4.36 6.64 -16.38
CA HIS A 220 -4.03 7.86 -15.65
C HIS A 220 -2.60 8.30 -15.92
N LEU A 221 -1.64 7.37 -15.91
CA LEU A 221 -0.25 7.66 -16.28
C LEU A 221 -0.18 8.24 -17.70
N ALA A 222 -0.93 7.67 -18.65
CA ALA A 222 -0.97 8.19 -20.03
C ALA A 222 -1.54 9.62 -20.13
N GLN A 223 -2.52 9.96 -19.29
CA GLN A 223 -3.06 11.33 -19.19
C GLN A 223 -2.04 12.28 -18.59
N LEU A 224 -1.37 11.89 -17.50
CA LEU A 224 -0.35 12.68 -16.83
C LEU A 224 0.83 13.01 -17.75
N TYR A 225 1.29 12.04 -18.54
CA TYR A 225 2.41 12.21 -19.48
C TYR A 225 1.96 12.62 -20.90
N ALA A 226 0.73 13.08 -21.07
CA ALA A 226 0.25 13.60 -22.34
C ALA A 226 1.02 14.88 -22.72
N GLY A 227 1.66 14.90 -23.88
CA GLY A 227 2.48 16.04 -24.33
C GLY A 227 3.90 16.09 -23.74
N VAL A 228 4.24 15.23 -22.78
CA VAL A 228 5.61 15.10 -22.26
C VAL A 228 6.51 14.44 -23.33
N PRO A 229 7.69 15.01 -23.65
CA PRO A 229 8.59 14.47 -24.68
C PRO A 229 9.25 13.16 -24.24
N ARG A 230 9.57 12.29 -25.21
CA ARG A 230 10.57 11.22 -25.00
C ARG A 230 11.95 11.87 -25.12
N GLY A 231 12.75 11.76 -24.07
CA GLY A 231 14.11 12.31 -24.01
C GLY A 231 15.07 11.63 -24.99
#